data_AF-A0A174URZ1-F1
#
_entry.id   AF-A0A174URZ1-F1
#
_cell.length_a   1.000
_cell.length_b   1.000
_cell.length_c   1.000
_cell.angle_alpha   90.00
_cell.angle_beta   90.00
_cell.angle_gamma   90.00
#
_symmetry.space_group_name_H-M   'P 1'
#
loop_
_entity.id
_entity.type
_entity.pdbx_description
1 polymer ?
#
loop_
_entity_poly.entity_id
_entity_poly.type
_entity_poly.pdbx_seq_one_letter_code
_entity_poly.pdbx_strand_id
1 'polypeptide(L)'
;MKIRIDDTIYEGTGAEILEQLRLAAFDPTEFPDTESYLWQLRSNFIRMTDRDCVLPKHGLEEQARVLFGELAKIGALEVLENG
;
A
#
# COMPACT_ATOMS: atom_id res chain seq x y z
N MET A 1 -1.73 4.54 11.92
CA MET A 1 -2.51 3.45 11.32
C MET A 1 -1.76 2.13 11.54
N LYS A 2 -2.49 1.02 11.54
CA LYS A 2 -1.94 -0.31 11.72
C LYS A 2 -2.61 -1.27 10.74
N ILE A 3 -1.82 -2.00 9.96
CA ILE A 3 -2.29 -3.03 9.04
C ILE A 3 -1.62 -4.36 9.36
N ARG A 4 -2.24 -5.44 8.91
CA ARG A 4 -1.70 -6.79 8.98
C ARG A 4 -1.71 -7.42 7.59
N ILE A 5 -0.58 -7.98 7.20
CA ILE A 5 -0.42 -8.81 6.00
C ILE A 5 0.13 -10.14 6.50
N ASP A 6 -0.61 -11.22 6.26
CA ASP A 6 -0.35 -12.53 6.87
C ASP A 6 -0.17 -12.40 8.40
N ASP A 7 0.97 -12.83 8.95
CA ASP A 7 1.30 -12.73 10.38
C ASP A 7 2.13 -11.49 10.74
N THR A 8 2.40 -10.59 9.79
CA THR A 8 3.21 -9.40 10.01
C THR A 8 2.34 -8.16 10.21
N ILE A 9 2.61 -7.43 11.29
CA ILE A 9 1.94 -6.16 11.62
C ILE A 9 2.85 -5.01 11.22
N TYR A 10 2.30 -4.07 10.45
CA TYR A 10 2.94 -2.82 10.08
C TYR A 10 2.23 -1.66 10.76
N GLU A 11 2.99 -0.73 11.32
CA GLU A 11 2.48 0.41 12.08
C GLU A 11 3.19 1.69 11.67
N GLY A 12 2.43 2.79 11.62
CA GLY A 12 2.92 4.11 11.23
C GLY A 12 1.86 4.91 10.48
N THR A 13 2.29 5.92 9.75
CA THR A 13 1.51 6.58 8.70
C THR A 13 1.38 5.66 7.47
N GLY A 14 0.44 5.94 6.58
CA GLY A 14 0.28 5.19 5.33
C GLY A 14 1.55 5.21 4.47
N ALA A 15 2.22 6.35 4.38
CA ALA A 15 3.49 6.49 3.68
C ALA A 15 4.61 5.69 4.34
N GLU A 16 4.72 5.71 5.67
CA GLU A 16 5.72 4.91 6.40
C GLU A 16 5.50 3.41 6.24
N ILE A 17 4.26 2.95 6.28
CA ILE A 17 3.94 1.54 6.05
C ILE A 17 4.27 1.14 4.61
N LEU A 18 3.97 2.00 3.65
CA LEU A 18 4.31 1.77 2.25
C LEU A 18 5.84 1.67 2.04
N GLU A 19 6.61 2.50 2.74
CA GLU A 19 8.08 2.41 2.71
C GLU A 19 8.58 1.12 3.36
N GLN A 20 7.99 0.68 4.47
CA GLN A 20 8.31 -0.62 5.08
C GLN A 20 8.05 -1.78 4.11
N LEU A 21 6.94 -1.75 3.37
CA LEU A 21 6.63 -2.75 2.34
C LEU A 21 7.63 -2.70 1.17
N ARG A 22 8.03 -1.49 0.73
CA ARG A 22 9.04 -1.31 -0.31
C ARG A 22 10.39 -1.91 0.12
N LEU A 23 10.82 -1.65 1.35
CA LEU A 23 12.06 -2.17 1.91
C LEU A 23 12.02 -3.69 2.16
N ALA A 24 10.83 -4.24 2.39
CA ALA A 24 10.62 -5.69 2.52
C ALA A 24 10.48 -6.41 1.16
N ALA A 25 10.39 -5.69 0.04
CA ALA A 25 10.34 -6.29 -1.29
C ALA A 25 11.64 -7.06 -1.59
N PHE A 26 11.54 -8.09 -2.44
CA PHE A 26 12.65 -9.00 -2.74
C PHE A 26 13.90 -8.27 -3.26
N ASP A 27 13.71 -7.23 -4.08
CA ASP A 27 14.76 -6.32 -4.50
C ASP A 27 14.32 -4.86 -4.26
N PRO A 28 14.79 -4.22 -3.17
CA PRO A 28 14.47 -2.82 -2.87
C PRO A 28 15.04 -1.84 -3.90
N THR A 29 15.99 -2.24 -4.75
CA THR A 29 16.54 -1.40 -5.82
C THR A 29 15.66 -1.37 -7.07
N GLU A 30 14.72 -2.31 -7.18
CA GLU A 30 13.70 -2.34 -8.24
C GLU A 30 12.70 -1.18 -8.08
N PHE A 31 12.58 -0.62 -6.86
CA PHE A 31 11.70 0.49 -6.53
C PHE A 31 12.51 1.65 -5.96
N PRO A 32 12.84 2.68 -6.78
CA PRO A 32 13.79 3.72 -6.37
C PRO A 32 13.29 4.58 -5.20
N ASP A 33 11.97 4.69 -5.03
CA ASP A 33 11.34 5.49 -4.00
C ASP A 33 9.93 4.96 -3.65
N THR A 34 9.38 5.47 -2.54
CA THR A 34 8.07 5.09 -2.00
C THR A 34 6.90 5.44 -2.94
N GLU A 35 6.98 6.54 -3.68
CA GLU A 35 5.91 6.96 -4.60
C GLU A 35 5.85 6.03 -5.83
N SER A 36 6.99 5.69 -6.40
CA SER A 36 7.11 4.71 -7.48
C SER A 36 6.55 3.35 -7.05
N TYR A 37 6.82 2.94 -5.80
CA TYR A 37 6.26 1.71 -5.24
C TYR A 37 4.73 1.75 -5.09
N LEU A 38 4.16 2.88 -4.64
CA LEU A 38 2.70 3.09 -4.60
C LEU A 38 2.06 2.85 -5.96
N TRP A 39 2.61 3.47 -7.01
CA TRP A 39 2.05 3.38 -8.36
C TRP A 39 2.16 1.97 -8.93
N GLN A 40 3.26 1.28 -8.66
CA GLN A 40 3.41 -0.12 -9.05
C GLN A 40 2.40 -1.02 -8.32
N LEU A 41 2.25 -0.85 -7.01
CA LEU A 41 1.30 -1.64 -6.22
C LEU A 41 -0.14 -1.40 -6.68
N ARG A 42 -0.51 -0.15 -6.96
CA ARG A 42 -1.79 0.21 -7.57
C ARG A 42 -1.98 -0.45 -8.94
N SER A 43 -0.97 -0.36 -9.82
CA SER A 43 -1.02 -0.97 -11.16
C SER A 43 -1.25 -2.49 -11.07
N ASN A 44 -0.53 -3.15 -10.16
CA ASN A 44 -0.70 -4.56 -9.86
C ASN A 44 -2.09 -4.89 -9.32
N PHE A 45 -2.63 -4.08 -8.41
CA PHE A 45 -3.98 -4.24 -7.90
C PHE A 45 -5.01 -4.20 -9.03
N ILE A 46 -4.96 -3.17 -9.88
CA ILE A 46 -5.91 -3.02 -11.01
C ILE A 46 -5.78 -4.22 -11.96
N ARG A 47 -4.55 -4.58 -12.32
CA ARG A 47 -4.28 -5.70 -13.23
C ARG A 47 -4.79 -7.05 -12.69
N MET A 48 -4.66 -7.30 -11.38
CA MET A 48 -5.04 -8.59 -10.79
C MET A 48 -6.53 -8.67 -10.44
N THR A 49 -7.20 -7.55 -10.21
CA THR A 49 -8.59 -7.52 -9.74
C THR A 49 -9.59 -7.02 -10.78
N ASP A 50 -9.11 -6.41 -11.86
CA ASP A 50 -9.90 -5.68 -12.86
C ASP A 50 -10.76 -4.56 -12.25
N ARG A 51 -10.38 -4.07 -11.06
CA ARG A 51 -11.06 -2.99 -10.34
C ARG A 51 -10.27 -1.71 -10.44
N ASP A 52 -10.96 -0.61 -10.73
CA ASP A 52 -10.37 0.71 -10.65
C ASP A 52 -9.94 1.04 -9.22
N CYS A 53 -8.78 1.69 -9.11
CA CYS A 53 -8.27 2.27 -7.87
C CYS A 53 -7.95 3.75 -8.14
N VAL A 54 -8.86 4.65 -7.77
CA VAL A 54 -8.68 6.09 -7.99
C VAL A 54 -7.99 6.68 -6.76
N LEU A 55 -6.75 7.14 -6.94
CA LEU A 55 -5.99 7.80 -5.88
C LEU A 55 -6.14 9.33 -5.95
N PRO A 56 -6.12 10.04 -4.82
CA PRO A 56 -6.06 11.50 -4.78
C PRO A 56 -4.88 12.04 -5.60
N LYS A 57 -5.00 13.27 -6.12
CA LYS A 57 -3.95 13.88 -6.97
C LYS A 57 -2.64 14.19 -6.23
N HIS A 58 -2.71 14.47 -4.93
CA HIS A 58 -1.57 14.86 -4.11
C HIS A 58 -1.67 14.22 -2.73
N GLY A 59 -0.51 14.06 -2.08
CA GLY A 59 -0.41 13.54 -0.73
C GLY A 59 -0.20 12.04 -0.70
N LEU A 60 1.08 11.61 -0.64
CA LEU A 60 1.46 10.20 -0.58
C LEU A 60 0.76 9.47 0.58
N GLU A 61 0.60 10.14 1.71
CA GLU A 61 -0.12 9.60 2.87
C GLU A 61 -1.57 9.24 2.55
N GLU A 62 -2.30 10.15 1.94
CA GLU A 62 -3.72 9.93 1.62
C GLU A 62 -3.87 8.89 0.50
N GLN A 63 -2.99 8.93 -0.49
CA GLN A 63 -2.91 7.93 -1.55
C GLN A 63 -2.65 6.53 -1.00
N ALA A 64 -1.70 6.37 -0.07
CA ALA A 64 -1.39 5.09 0.55
C ALA A 64 -2.58 4.56 1.35
N ARG A 65 -3.27 5.41 2.13
CA ARG A 65 -4.47 5.02 2.87
C ARG A 65 -5.59 4.51 1.97
N VAL A 66 -5.85 5.21 0.85
CA VAL A 66 -6.87 4.77 -0.12
C VAL A 66 -6.49 3.42 -0.73
N LEU A 67 -5.23 3.25 -1.13
CA LEU A 67 -4.75 1.99 -1.68
C LEU A 67 -4.87 0.83 -0.68
N PHE A 68 -4.48 1.03 0.58
CA PHE A 68 -4.65 0.01 1.63
C PHE A 68 -6.11 -0.32 1.88
N GLY A 69 -7.00 0.67 1.82
CA GLY A 69 -8.45 0.44 1.88
C GLY A 69 -8.95 -0.44 0.74
N GLU A 70 -8.48 -0.23 -0.49
CA GLU A 70 -8.84 -1.10 -1.62
C GLU A 70 -8.27 -2.52 -1.48
N LEU A 71 -7.04 -2.67 -1.01
CA LEU A 71 -6.43 -3.97 -0.72
C LEU A 71 -7.18 -4.71 0.40
N ALA A 72 -7.66 -4.00 1.42
CA ALA A 72 -8.48 -4.59 2.48
C ALA A 72 -9.82 -5.12 1.96
N LYS A 73 -10.46 -4.42 1.01
CA LYS A 73 -11.73 -4.86 0.40
C LYS A 73 -11.63 -6.18 -0.35
N ILE A 74 -10.43 -6.59 -0.76
CA ILE A 74 -10.18 -7.88 -1.43
C ILE A 74 -9.53 -8.91 -0.51
N GLY A 75 -9.31 -8.59 0.76
CA GLY A 75 -8.67 -9.48 1.73
C GLY A 75 -7.16 -9.65 1.54
N ALA A 76 -6.49 -8.76 0.79
CA ALA A 76 -5.03 -8.81 0.62
C ALA A 76 -4.27 -8.33 1.87
N LEU A 77 -4.95 -7.57 2.72
CA LEU A 77 -4.49 -7.14 4.03
C LEU A 77 -5.68 -6.89 4.93
N GLU A 78 -5.43 -6.74 6.23
CA GLU A 78 -6.42 -6.27 7.19
C GLU A 78 -6.00 -4.94 7.79
N VAL A 79 -6.94 -4.01 7.93
CA VAL A 79 -6.69 -2.75 8.64
C VAL A 79 -7.15 -2.89 10.08
N LEU A 80 -6.21 -2.85 11.01
CA LEU A 80 -6.45 -2.99 12.45
C LEU A 80 -6.80 -1.64 13.09
N GLU A 81 -6.14 -0.57 12.66
CA GLU A 81 -6.39 0.80 13.13
C GLU A 81 -6.21 1.79 11.97
N ASN A 82 -7.18 2.67 11.74
CA ASN A 82 -7.18 3.58 10.59
C ASN A 82 -6.41 4.90 10.82
N GLY A 83 -5.98 5.19 12.05
CA GLY A 83 -5.24 6.43 12.38
C GLY A 83 -6.13 7.67 12.43
#